data_AF-A0A521XZI5-F1
#
_entry.id   AF-A0A521XZI5-F1
#
_cell.length_a   1.000
_cell.length_b   1.000
_cell.length_c   1.000
_cell.angle_alpha   90.00
_cell.angle_beta   90.00
_cell.angle_gamma   90.00
#
_symmetry.space_group_name_H-M   'P 1'
#
loop_
_entity.id
_entity.type
_entity.pdbx_description
1 polymer ?
#
loop_
_entity_poly.entity_id
_entity_poly.type
_entity_poly.pdbx_seq_one_letter_code
_entity_poly.pdbx_strand_id
1 'polypeptide(L)'
;MAEEPQAPSGKTVQTWPRRAVLERLGAYLLPSLIAALAAGFFIAGVGGRLAMFLLRVTSGGDVVGIKSDDGFIIGRFTSSTIPLVLGLAVGSAVVLGPLFALVRLWLPAAWRVPIMTLYCGLVGGALLVHREGVDFTVLSPPALAVGLFVAIPAAFGAALEPLRNMAERRTSRPPRRLFVVVPVLASAVAIAGPPGLGLVVLAWGTVLLGQGGRVGEALRSRQAMLVGSLLLIASGALAAVDLARDVRGLLL
;
A
#
# COMPACT_ATOMS: atom_id res chain seq x y z
N MET A 1 8.15 -62.41 -23.12
CA MET A 1 7.50 -61.12 -23.46
C MET A 1 8.10 -60.09 -22.53
N ALA A 2 9.02 -59.26 -23.03
CA ALA A 2 9.65 -58.20 -22.25
C ALA A 2 8.86 -56.91 -22.49
N GLU A 3 8.38 -56.26 -21.43
CA GLU A 3 7.73 -54.95 -21.50
C GLU A 3 8.72 -53.90 -21.97
N GLU A 4 8.40 -53.28 -23.09
CA GLU A 4 9.18 -52.18 -23.68
C GLU A 4 8.94 -50.91 -22.84
N PRO A 5 9.99 -50.27 -22.30
CA PRO A 5 9.84 -49.13 -21.40
C PRO A 5 9.24 -47.94 -22.15
N GLN A 6 8.01 -47.56 -21.77
CA GLN A 6 7.33 -46.39 -22.31
C GLN A 6 8.18 -45.14 -22.08
N ALA A 7 8.64 -44.54 -23.17
CA ALA A 7 9.38 -43.28 -23.17
C ALA A 7 8.54 -42.19 -22.47
N PRO A 8 9.13 -41.37 -21.59
CA PRO A 8 8.41 -40.33 -20.87
C PRO A 8 7.79 -39.35 -21.88
N SER A 9 6.46 -39.34 -21.94
CA SER A 9 5.67 -38.41 -22.72
C SER A 9 6.11 -36.99 -22.38
N GLY A 10 6.87 -36.37 -23.30
CA GLY A 10 7.40 -35.04 -23.13
C GLY A 10 6.26 -34.04 -22.97
N LYS A 11 6.07 -33.52 -21.75
CA LYS A 11 5.11 -32.45 -21.47
C LYS A 11 5.51 -31.24 -22.32
N THR A 12 4.80 -31.03 -23.42
CA THR A 12 4.94 -29.86 -24.28
C THR A 12 4.74 -28.63 -23.40
N VAL A 13 5.79 -27.82 -23.24
CA VAL A 13 5.72 -26.57 -22.47
C VAL A 13 4.76 -25.64 -23.19
N GLN A 14 3.54 -25.53 -22.67
CA GLN A 14 2.50 -24.69 -23.24
C GLN A 14 2.89 -23.21 -23.04
N THR A 15 3.46 -22.60 -24.07
CA THR A 15 3.84 -21.19 -24.05
C THR A 15 2.60 -20.34 -24.26
N TRP A 16 2.20 -19.59 -23.23
CA TRP A 16 1.05 -18.70 -23.32
C TRP A 16 1.38 -17.52 -24.24
N PRO A 17 0.46 -17.12 -25.14
CA PRO A 17 0.66 -15.91 -25.92
C PRO A 17 0.75 -14.70 -24.98
N ARG A 18 1.74 -13.82 -25.18
CA ARG A 18 2.03 -12.63 -24.33
C ARG A 18 0.78 -11.80 -23.99
N ARG A 19 -0.20 -11.74 -24.91
CA ARG A 19 -1.47 -11.03 -24.73
C ARG A 19 -2.32 -11.60 -23.60
N ALA A 20 -2.43 -12.92 -23.49
CA ALA A 20 -3.23 -13.58 -22.45
C ALA A 20 -2.63 -13.33 -21.05
N VAL A 21 -1.30 -13.26 -20.96
CA VAL A 21 -0.60 -12.93 -19.70
C VAL A 21 -0.90 -11.50 -19.27
N LEU A 22 -0.81 -10.54 -20.19
CA LEU A 22 -1.12 -9.13 -19.90
C LEU A 22 -2.58 -8.95 -19.49
N GLU A 23 -3.54 -9.58 -20.17
CA GLU A 23 -4.95 -9.48 -19.83
C GLU A 23 -5.26 -10.02 -18.43
N ARG A 24 -4.67 -11.16 -18.06
CA ARG A 24 -4.79 -11.73 -16.69
C ARG A 24 -4.16 -10.83 -15.64
N LEU A 25 -2.97 -10.29 -15.92
CA LEU A 25 -2.28 -9.36 -15.03
C LEU A 25 -3.11 -8.12 -14.75
N GLY A 26 -3.68 -7.52 -15.80
CA GLY A 26 -4.55 -6.36 -15.61
C GLY A 26 -5.81 -6.69 -14.86
N ALA A 27 -6.47 -7.80 -15.18
CA ALA A 27 -7.66 -8.23 -14.46
C ALA A 27 -7.39 -8.41 -12.95
N TYR A 28 -6.19 -8.87 -12.59
CA TYR A 28 -5.82 -9.07 -11.20
C TYR A 28 -5.32 -7.80 -10.48
N LEU A 29 -4.44 -7.03 -11.13
CA LEU A 29 -3.79 -5.85 -10.54
C LEU A 29 -4.68 -4.61 -10.57
N LEU A 30 -5.43 -4.38 -11.65
CA LEU A 30 -6.19 -3.16 -11.85
C LEU A 30 -7.15 -2.85 -10.69
N PRO A 31 -7.91 -3.83 -10.14
CA PRO A 31 -8.75 -3.58 -8.98
C PRO A 31 -7.96 -3.09 -7.77
N SER A 32 -6.77 -3.64 -7.52
CA SER A 32 -5.90 -3.28 -6.39
C SER A 32 -5.30 -1.88 -6.57
N LEU A 33 -4.92 -1.53 -7.81
CA LEU A 33 -4.44 -0.19 -8.15
C LEU A 33 -5.53 0.86 -7.96
N ILE A 34 -6.75 0.61 -8.44
CA ILE A 34 -7.89 1.51 -8.26
C ILE A 34 -8.23 1.65 -6.77
N ALA A 35 -8.19 0.56 -6.02
CA ALA A 35 -8.45 0.58 -4.58
C ALA A 35 -7.42 1.46 -3.85
N ALA A 36 -6.13 1.25 -4.11
CA ALA A 36 -5.07 2.02 -3.47
C ALA A 36 -5.03 3.48 -3.95
N LEU A 37 -5.38 3.76 -5.21
CA LEU A 37 -5.57 5.13 -5.71
C LEU A 37 -6.69 5.85 -4.96
N ALA A 38 -7.86 5.22 -4.85
CA ALA A 38 -9.02 5.79 -4.17
C ALA A 38 -8.75 5.96 -2.67
N ALA A 39 -8.20 4.96 -2.00
CA ALA A 39 -7.83 5.04 -0.58
C ALA A 39 -6.74 6.11 -0.37
N GLY A 40 -5.74 6.19 -1.25
CA GLY A 40 -4.69 7.19 -1.17
C GLY A 40 -5.21 8.61 -1.37
N PHE A 41 -6.17 8.81 -2.26
CA PHE A 41 -6.81 10.11 -2.47
C PHE A 41 -7.69 10.50 -1.28
N PHE A 42 -8.67 9.68 -0.91
CA PHE A 42 -9.69 10.04 0.08
C PHE A 42 -9.20 9.92 1.51
N ILE A 43 -8.44 8.88 1.84
CA ILE A 43 -8.07 8.58 3.23
C ILE A 43 -6.72 9.21 3.56
N ALA A 44 -5.68 8.91 2.78
CA ALA A 44 -4.36 9.50 3.04
C ALA A 44 -4.32 11.00 2.69
N GLY A 45 -4.76 11.37 1.48
CA GLY A 45 -4.73 12.75 1.01
C GLY A 45 -5.74 13.66 1.72
N VAL A 46 -7.03 13.47 1.48
CA VAL A 46 -8.08 14.30 2.09
C VAL A 46 -8.14 14.09 3.60
N GLY A 47 -8.13 12.84 4.07
CA GLY A 47 -8.13 12.54 5.51
C GLY A 47 -6.93 13.10 6.26
N GLY A 48 -5.71 13.02 5.71
CA GLY A 48 -4.53 13.67 6.29
C GLY A 48 -4.68 15.18 6.42
N ARG A 49 -5.25 15.85 5.41
CA ARG A 49 -5.53 17.29 5.47
C ARG A 49 -6.59 17.64 6.51
N LEU A 50 -7.63 16.83 6.64
CA LEU A 50 -8.65 17.02 7.67
C LEU A 50 -8.08 16.80 9.07
N ALA A 51 -7.21 15.81 9.26
CA ALA A 51 -6.51 15.59 10.53
C ALA A 51 -5.62 16.78 10.91
N MET A 52 -4.82 17.29 9.97
CA MET A 52 -3.99 18.47 10.22
C MET A 52 -4.82 19.73 10.48
N PHE A 53 -5.96 19.88 9.82
CA PHE A 53 -6.89 20.96 10.11
C PHE A 53 -7.48 20.83 11.51
N LEU A 54 -7.88 19.63 11.91
CA LEU A 54 -8.41 19.36 13.24
C LEU A 54 -7.35 19.67 14.31
N LEU A 55 -6.12 19.19 14.15
CA LEU A 55 -5.01 19.48 15.06
C LEU A 55 -4.70 20.96 15.16
N ARG A 56 -4.77 21.69 14.04
CA ARG A 56 -4.62 23.14 14.04
C ARG A 56 -5.72 23.82 14.86
N VAL A 57 -6.98 23.39 14.74
CA VAL A 57 -8.11 23.98 15.48
C VAL A 57 -8.02 23.67 16.97
N THR A 58 -7.47 22.52 17.35
CA THR A 58 -7.29 22.15 18.77
C THR A 58 -6.01 22.70 19.39
N SER A 59 -5.07 23.19 18.58
CA SER A 59 -3.81 23.79 19.04
C SER A 59 -3.94 25.31 19.29
N GLY A 60 -3.02 25.87 20.08
CA GLY A 60 -2.94 27.32 20.29
C GLY A 60 -2.62 28.09 19.01
N GLY A 61 -2.87 29.40 18.98
CA GLY A 61 -2.65 30.25 17.80
C GLY A 61 -1.20 30.29 17.29
N ASP A 62 -0.25 29.93 18.16
CA ASP A 62 1.19 30.00 17.94
C ASP A 62 1.70 28.99 16.89
N VAL A 63 0.90 27.98 16.56
CA VAL A 63 1.27 26.95 15.56
C VAL A 63 1.10 27.42 14.11
N VAL A 64 0.42 28.54 13.88
CA VAL A 64 0.12 29.03 12.53
C VAL A 64 1.39 29.61 11.90
N GLY A 65 1.73 29.13 10.71
CA GLY A 65 2.90 29.60 9.96
C GLY A 65 4.14 28.72 10.11
N ILE A 66 4.12 27.71 10.98
CA ILE A 66 5.20 26.73 11.13
C ILE A 66 5.12 25.70 9.99
N LYS A 67 6.28 25.27 9.49
CA LYS A 67 6.39 24.22 8.48
C LYS A 67 6.35 22.85 9.16
N SER A 68 5.43 21.99 8.73
CA SER A 68 5.33 20.60 9.17
C SER A 68 6.44 19.72 8.59
N ASP A 69 6.57 18.50 9.11
CA ASP A 69 7.52 17.49 8.63
C ASP A 69 7.25 17.10 7.17
N ASP A 70 5.98 17.13 6.77
CA ASP A 70 5.49 16.94 5.39
C ASP A 70 5.70 18.15 4.47
N GLY A 71 6.34 19.21 4.99
CA GLY A 71 6.77 20.37 4.23
C GLY A 71 5.68 21.40 3.90
N PHE A 72 4.52 21.34 4.55
CA PHE A 72 3.46 22.33 4.40
C PHE A 72 3.42 23.32 5.56
N ILE A 73 2.86 24.51 5.32
CA ILE A 73 2.67 25.51 6.36
C ILE A 73 1.35 25.25 7.08
N ILE A 74 1.43 25.02 8.40
CA ILE A 74 0.27 24.77 9.25
C ILE A 74 -0.69 25.96 9.16
N GLY A 75 -1.94 25.65 8.82
CA GLY A 75 -3.03 26.62 8.74
C GLY A 75 -3.22 27.34 7.40
N ARG A 76 -2.47 26.98 6.35
CA ARG A 76 -2.65 27.53 5.00
C ARG A 76 -3.10 26.46 4.01
N PHE A 77 -4.33 26.59 3.50
CA PHE A 77 -4.78 25.84 2.32
C PHE A 77 -4.31 26.59 1.08
N THR A 78 -3.19 26.18 0.51
CA THR A 78 -2.71 26.71 -0.76
C THR A 78 -2.89 25.68 -1.87
N SER A 79 -2.68 26.12 -3.12
CA SER A 79 -2.66 25.25 -4.31
C SER A 79 -1.62 24.13 -4.22
N SER A 80 -0.63 24.22 -3.31
CA SER A 80 0.33 23.13 -3.04
C SER A 80 -0.31 21.89 -2.40
N THR A 81 -1.57 21.98 -1.97
CA THR A 81 -2.34 20.83 -1.46
C THR A 81 -2.65 19.81 -2.55
N ILE A 82 -2.93 20.28 -3.77
CA ILE A 82 -3.30 19.43 -4.91
C ILE A 82 -2.18 18.44 -5.26
N PRO A 83 -0.92 18.85 -5.52
CA PRO A 83 0.14 17.92 -5.85
C PRO A 83 0.45 16.94 -4.71
N LEU A 84 0.26 17.32 -3.44
CA LEU A 84 0.45 16.39 -2.32
C LEU A 84 -0.63 15.31 -2.29
N VAL A 85 -1.91 15.69 -2.41
CA VAL A 85 -3.03 14.73 -2.44
C VAL A 85 -2.92 13.80 -3.65
N LEU A 86 -2.60 14.35 -4.83
CA LEU A 86 -2.37 13.56 -6.03
C LEU A 86 -1.13 12.67 -5.89
N GLY A 87 -0.04 13.18 -5.31
CA GLY A 87 1.18 12.43 -5.04
C GLY A 87 0.92 11.23 -4.13
N LEU A 88 0.18 11.42 -3.04
CA LEU A 88 -0.25 10.33 -2.15
C LEU A 88 -1.17 9.34 -2.86
N ALA A 89 -2.13 9.80 -3.66
CA ALA A 89 -3.02 8.93 -4.41
C ALA A 89 -2.24 8.06 -5.40
N VAL A 90 -1.42 8.65 -6.26
CA VAL A 90 -0.67 7.93 -7.28
C VAL A 90 0.42 7.07 -6.64
N GLY A 91 1.15 7.59 -5.65
CA GLY A 91 2.15 6.84 -4.89
C GLY A 91 1.56 5.60 -4.22
N SER A 92 0.41 5.74 -3.57
CA SER A 92 -0.34 4.61 -3.01
C SER A 92 -0.75 3.62 -4.08
N ALA A 93 -1.29 4.08 -5.20
CA ALA A 93 -1.67 3.20 -6.31
C ALA A 93 -0.49 2.38 -6.82
N VAL A 94 0.66 3.02 -7.03
CA VAL A 94 1.84 2.44 -7.67
C VAL A 94 2.60 1.50 -6.74
N VAL A 95 2.70 1.83 -5.45
CA VAL A 95 3.46 1.05 -4.46
C VAL A 95 2.55 0.12 -3.68
N LEU A 96 1.53 0.67 -3.01
CA LEU A 96 0.68 -0.07 -2.09
C LEU A 96 -0.34 -0.94 -2.83
N GLY A 97 -0.75 -0.58 -4.05
CA GLY A 97 -1.65 -1.41 -4.87
C GLY A 97 -1.08 -2.80 -5.18
N PRO A 98 0.11 -2.91 -5.82
CA PRO A 98 0.75 -4.20 -6.06
C PRO A 98 1.15 -4.93 -4.77
N LEU A 99 1.65 -4.21 -3.76
CA LEU A 99 1.99 -4.81 -2.46
C LEU A 99 0.75 -5.44 -1.80
N PHE A 100 -0.38 -4.74 -1.79
CA PHE A 100 -1.63 -5.28 -1.29
C PHE A 100 -2.10 -6.49 -2.09
N ALA A 101 -1.97 -6.46 -3.42
CA ALA A 101 -2.29 -7.61 -4.27
C ALA A 101 -1.45 -8.85 -3.89
N LEU A 102 -0.15 -8.66 -3.62
CA LEU A 102 0.75 -9.72 -3.18
C LEU A 102 0.37 -10.25 -1.78
N VAL A 103 0.22 -9.36 -0.80
CA VAL A 103 -0.14 -9.72 0.58
C VAL A 103 -1.48 -10.45 0.64
N ARG A 104 -2.43 -10.08 -0.21
CA ARG A 104 -3.75 -10.73 -0.32
C ARG A 104 -3.66 -12.22 -0.66
N LEU A 105 -2.57 -12.66 -1.32
CA LEU A 105 -2.31 -14.08 -1.60
C LEU A 105 -1.98 -14.88 -0.33
N TRP A 106 -1.43 -14.24 0.69
CA TRP A 106 -1.01 -14.88 1.94
C TRP A 106 -2.06 -14.81 3.05
N LEU A 107 -3.11 -14.00 2.85
CA LEU A 107 -4.14 -13.76 3.86
C LEU A 107 -5.46 -14.47 3.54
N PRO A 108 -6.03 -15.23 4.50
CA PRO A 108 -7.38 -15.77 4.39
C PRO A 108 -8.40 -14.65 4.18
N ALA A 109 -9.41 -14.89 3.32
CA ALA A 109 -10.35 -13.85 2.92
C ALA A 109 -11.05 -13.15 4.10
N ALA A 110 -11.48 -13.92 5.11
CA ALA A 110 -12.16 -13.40 6.30
C ALA A 110 -11.28 -12.48 7.16
N TRP A 111 -9.95 -12.62 7.08
CA TRP A 111 -9.02 -11.90 7.94
C TRP A 111 -8.28 -10.75 7.23
N ARG A 112 -8.51 -10.55 5.92
CA ARG A 112 -7.82 -9.51 5.14
C ARG A 112 -8.04 -8.11 5.70
N VAL A 113 -9.29 -7.73 5.94
CA VAL A 113 -9.62 -6.39 6.49
C VAL A 113 -8.99 -6.20 7.86
N PRO A 114 -9.28 -7.01 8.91
CA PRO A 114 -8.73 -6.75 10.23
C PRO A 114 -7.20 -6.80 10.28
N ILE A 115 -6.57 -7.74 9.56
CA ILE A 115 -5.09 -7.81 9.51
C ILE A 115 -4.52 -6.58 8.82
N MET A 116 -5.06 -6.16 7.68
CA MET A 116 -4.56 -4.97 6.97
C MET A 116 -4.82 -3.68 7.73
N THR A 117 -5.96 -3.54 8.42
CA THR A 117 -6.25 -2.42 9.31
C THR A 117 -5.22 -2.33 10.42
N LEU A 118 -4.98 -3.42 11.13
CA LEU A 118 -4.00 -3.47 12.21
C LEU A 118 -2.59 -3.22 11.68
N TYR A 119 -2.19 -3.93 10.62
CA TYR A 119 -0.85 -3.82 10.04
C TYR A 119 -0.56 -2.41 9.53
N CYS A 120 -1.46 -1.81 8.72
CA CYS A 120 -1.25 -0.46 8.23
C CYS A 120 -1.29 0.57 9.36
N GLY A 121 -2.14 0.39 10.37
CA GLY A 121 -2.15 1.25 11.57
C GLY A 121 -0.83 1.22 12.33
N LEU A 122 -0.26 0.02 12.55
CA LEU A 122 1.01 -0.16 13.25
C LEU A 122 2.19 0.36 12.42
N VAL A 123 2.33 -0.10 11.17
CA VAL A 123 3.47 0.29 10.31
C VAL A 123 3.37 1.76 9.90
N GLY A 124 2.20 2.23 9.48
CA GLY A 124 1.99 3.63 9.13
C GLY A 124 2.12 4.53 10.35
N GLY A 125 1.59 4.10 11.50
CA GLY A 125 1.78 4.80 12.77
C GLY A 125 3.25 4.93 13.15
N ALA A 126 4.03 3.84 13.11
CA ALA A 126 5.45 3.87 13.41
C ALA A 126 6.28 4.73 12.44
N LEU A 127 5.86 4.83 11.17
CA LEU A 127 6.52 5.69 10.19
C LEU A 127 6.19 7.17 10.35
N LEU A 128 4.98 7.49 10.82
CA LEU A 128 4.48 8.86 10.92
C LEU A 128 4.65 9.46 12.32
N VAL A 129 4.60 8.64 13.37
CA VAL A 129 4.66 9.07 14.77
C VAL A 129 6.07 8.85 15.29
N HIS A 130 6.86 9.92 15.35
CA HIS A 130 8.20 9.91 15.92
C HIS A 130 8.44 11.14 16.80
N ARG A 131 9.25 10.97 17.85
CA ARG A 131 9.47 12.01 18.89
C ARG A 131 10.13 13.28 18.36
N GLU A 132 10.91 13.16 17.30
CA GLU A 132 11.65 14.27 16.69
C GLU A 132 10.78 15.08 15.71
N GLY A 133 9.54 14.66 15.50
CA GLY A 133 8.65 15.31 14.54
C GLY A 133 8.16 16.66 15.02
N VAL A 134 8.23 17.67 14.15
CA VAL A 134 7.67 18.99 14.41
C VAL A 134 6.17 18.87 14.70
N ASP A 135 5.48 17.96 14.03
CA ASP A 135 4.04 17.78 14.18
C ASP A 135 3.65 17.24 15.58
N PHE A 136 4.54 16.59 16.31
CA PHE A 136 4.25 16.05 17.66
C PHE A 136 4.79 16.92 18.80
N THR A 137 5.69 17.84 18.50
CA THR A 137 6.25 18.79 19.48
C THR A 137 5.46 20.09 19.54
N VAL A 138 4.82 20.47 18.44
CA VAL A 138 4.11 21.75 18.29
C VAL A 138 2.59 21.60 18.41
N LEU A 139 2.01 20.48 17.98
CA LEU A 139 0.54 20.30 17.97
C LEU A 139 0.04 19.76 19.30
N SER A 140 -1.11 20.30 19.74
CA SER A 140 -1.78 19.90 20.98
C SER A 140 -3.24 19.53 20.71
N PRO A 141 -3.79 18.51 21.42
CA PRO A 141 -3.10 17.62 22.35
C PRO A 141 -2.34 16.48 21.63
N PRO A 142 -1.17 16.05 22.14
CA PRO A 142 -0.32 15.05 21.48
C PRO A 142 -1.02 13.69 21.31
N ALA A 143 -1.88 13.31 22.25
CA ALA A 143 -2.69 12.10 22.16
C ALA A 143 -3.64 12.10 20.95
N LEU A 144 -4.19 13.25 20.59
CA LEU A 144 -5.05 13.39 19.40
C LEU A 144 -4.21 13.25 18.13
N ALA A 145 -3.03 13.86 18.07
CA ALA A 145 -2.11 13.74 16.93
C ALA A 145 -1.74 12.28 16.69
N VAL A 146 -1.22 11.60 17.72
CA VAL A 146 -0.90 10.17 17.68
C VAL A 146 -2.11 9.35 17.21
N GLY A 147 -3.29 9.59 17.79
CA GLY A 147 -4.51 8.88 17.44
C GLY A 147 -4.87 9.03 15.95
N LEU A 148 -4.81 10.25 15.41
CA LEU A 148 -5.13 10.53 14.01
C LEU A 148 -4.10 9.91 13.05
N PHE A 149 -2.80 10.03 13.36
CA PHE A 149 -1.71 9.48 12.54
C PHE A 149 -1.63 7.95 12.56
N VAL A 150 -2.21 7.29 13.57
CA VAL A 150 -2.44 5.83 13.57
C VAL A 150 -3.76 5.46 12.87
N ALA A 151 -4.81 6.24 13.09
CA ALA A 151 -6.14 5.97 12.55
C ALA A 151 -6.21 6.10 11.03
N ILE A 152 -5.51 7.07 10.42
CA ILE A 152 -5.53 7.28 8.97
C ILE A 152 -4.94 6.07 8.22
N PRO A 153 -3.71 5.59 8.53
CA PRO A 153 -3.19 4.36 7.94
C PRO A 153 -4.05 3.13 8.23
N ALA A 154 -4.63 3.01 9.44
CA ALA A 154 -5.54 1.91 9.75
C ALA A 154 -6.79 1.93 8.87
N ALA A 155 -7.41 3.10 8.69
CA ALA A 155 -8.55 3.31 7.81
C ALA A 155 -8.19 3.04 6.34
N PHE A 156 -6.98 3.42 5.92
CA PHE A 156 -6.46 3.09 4.60
C PHE A 156 -6.44 1.56 4.40
N GLY A 157 -5.81 0.83 5.33
CA GLY A 157 -5.75 -0.64 5.30
C GLY A 157 -7.14 -1.31 5.32
N ALA A 158 -8.07 -0.75 6.10
CA ALA A 158 -9.46 -1.22 6.16
C ALA A 158 -10.20 -1.08 4.83
N ALA A 159 -9.93 0.00 4.09
CA ALA A 159 -10.64 0.34 2.86
C ALA A 159 -10.15 -0.43 1.62
N LEU A 160 -8.91 -0.94 1.63
CA LEU A 160 -8.31 -1.59 0.46
C LEU A 160 -9.14 -2.77 -0.07
N GLU A 161 -9.56 -3.70 0.80
CA GLU A 161 -10.29 -4.89 0.40
C GLU A 161 -11.71 -4.58 -0.14
N PRO A 162 -12.56 -3.78 0.55
CA PRO A 162 -13.85 -3.35 0.03
C PRO A 162 -13.74 -2.58 -1.29
N LEU A 163 -12.82 -1.63 -1.39
CA LEU A 163 -12.62 -0.83 -2.61
C LEU A 163 -12.12 -1.70 -3.76
N ARG A 164 -11.24 -2.67 -3.50
CA ARG A 164 -10.78 -3.63 -4.51
C ARG A 164 -11.94 -4.49 -5.00
N ASN A 165 -12.76 -5.03 -4.11
CA ASN A 165 -13.89 -5.87 -4.49
C ASN A 165 -14.95 -5.06 -5.26
N MET A 166 -15.13 -3.78 -4.92
CA MET A 166 -15.95 -2.84 -5.71
C MET A 166 -15.35 -2.59 -7.10
N ALA A 167 -14.04 -2.34 -7.18
CA ALA A 167 -13.34 -2.11 -8.44
C ALA A 167 -13.38 -3.36 -9.33
N GLU A 168 -13.21 -4.56 -8.79
CA GLU A 168 -13.29 -5.84 -9.49
C GLU A 168 -14.66 -6.03 -10.15
N ARG A 169 -15.74 -5.73 -9.44
CA ARG A 169 -17.11 -5.75 -10.01
C ARG A 169 -17.27 -4.79 -11.20
N ARG A 170 -16.64 -3.60 -11.12
CA ARG A 170 -16.73 -2.55 -12.15
C ARG A 170 -15.74 -2.73 -13.31
N THR A 171 -14.69 -3.52 -13.15
CA THR A 171 -13.60 -3.67 -14.12
C THR A 171 -13.54 -5.04 -14.77
N SER A 172 -14.67 -5.74 -14.81
CA SER A 172 -14.84 -7.07 -15.43
C SER A 172 -14.42 -7.13 -16.91
N ARG A 173 -14.23 -5.98 -17.58
CA ARG A 173 -13.49 -5.85 -18.85
C ARG A 173 -12.57 -4.62 -18.80
N PRO A 174 -11.29 -4.75 -18.42
CA PRO A 174 -10.42 -3.59 -18.30
C PRO A 174 -10.14 -2.97 -19.68
N PRO A 175 -10.41 -1.67 -19.91
CA PRO A 175 -10.09 -1.04 -21.18
C PRO A 175 -8.58 -1.04 -21.44
N ARG A 176 -8.17 -1.40 -22.66
CA ARG A 176 -6.76 -1.53 -23.08
C ARG A 176 -5.88 -0.34 -22.71
N ARG A 177 -6.43 0.88 -22.67
CA ARG A 177 -5.69 2.11 -22.35
C ARG A 177 -5.16 2.14 -20.91
N LEU A 178 -5.83 1.50 -19.95
CA LEU A 178 -5.38 1.46 -18.56
C LEU A 178 -4.03 0.75 -18.39
N PHE A 179 -3.74 -0.22 -19.25
CA PHE A 179 -2.45 -0.93 -19.26
C PHE A 179 -1.26 -0.07 -19.68
N VAL A 180 -1.52 1.05 -20.36
CA VAL A 180 -0.48 2.02 -20.74
C VAL A 180 -0.41 3.13 -19.70
N VAL A 181 -1.58 3.61 -19.24
CA VAL A 181 -1.68 4.73 -18.30
C VAL A 181 -1.08 4.39 -16.93
N VAL A 182 -1.31 3.18 -16.42
CA VAL A 182 -0.79 2.74 -15.13
C VAL A 182 0.75 2.74 -15.08
N PRO A 183 1.48 2.06 -15.99
CA PRO A 183 2.93 2.08 -15.96
C PRO A 183 3.49 3.47 -16.26
N VAL A 184 2.85 4.29 -17.09
CA VAL A 184 3.28 5.69 -17.31
C VAL A 184 3.17 6.53 -16.03
N LEU A 185 2.06 6.40 -15.28
CA LEU A 185 1.91 7.04 -13.96
C LEU A 185 2.90 6.48 -12.94
N ALA A 186 3.17 5.18 -12.98
CA ALA A 186 4.19 4.55 -12.13
C ALA A 186 5.60 5.07 -12.44
N SER A 187 5.94 5.25 -13.71
CA SER A 187 7.20 5.85 -14.16
C SER A 187 7.34 7.30 -13.70
N ALA A 188 6.24 8.07 -13.73
CA ALA A 188 6.24 9.45 -13.26
C ALA A 188 6.47 9.55 -11.74
N VAL A 189 5.92 8.61 -10.95
CA VAL A 189 6.17 8.54 -9.50
C VAL A 189 7.56 8.00 -9.18
N ALA A 190 8.08 7.06 -9.96
CA ALA A 190 9.42 6.52 -9.84
C ALA A 190 10.52 7.61 -9.97
N ILE A 191 10.25 8.68 -10.71
CA ILE A 191 11.15 9.84 -10.82
C ILE A 191 11.30 10.59 -9.47
N ALA A 192 10.39 10.38 -8.50
CA ALA A 192 10.43 11.03 -7.19
C ALA A 192 11.46 10.42 -6.20
N GLY A 193 12.14 9.30 -6.52
CA GLY A 193 13.30 8.86 -5.74
C GLY A 193 13.74 7.40 -5.91
N PRO A 194 15.03 7.07 -5.66
CA PRO A 194 15.62 5.72 -5.82
C PRO A 194 14.96 4.58 -5.00
N PRO A 195 14.53 4.79 -3.73
CA PRO A 195 13.92 3.71 -2.94
C PRO A 195 12.54 3.30 -3.47
N GLY A 196 11.76 4.28 -3.95
CA GLY A 196 10.44 4.03 -4.53
C GLY A 196 10.54 3.19 -5.80
N LEU A 197 11.55 3.44 -6.63
CA LEU A 197 11.85 2.64 -7.82
C LEU A 197 12.11 1.17 -7.48
N GLY A 198 12.91 0.89 -6.45
CA GLY A 198 13.22 -0.48 -6.02
C GLY A 198 11.97 -1.26 -5.61
N LEU A 199 11.11 -0.64 -4.78
CA LEU A 199 9.85 -1.25 -4.33
C LEU A 199 8.86 -1.46 -5.47
N VAL A 200 8.77 -0.51 -6.41
CA VAL A 200 7.91 -0.64 -7.59
C VAL A 200 8.41 -1.78 -8.47
N VAL A 201 9.70 -1.83 -8.78
CA VAL A 201 10.28 -2.91 -9.60
C VAL A 201 10.08 -4.27 -8.94
N LEU A 202 10.25 -4.37 -7.62
CA LEU A 202 10.10 -5.63 -6.90
C LEU A 202 8.63 -6.07 -6.81
N ALA A 203 7.71 -5.16 -6.51
CA ALA A 203 6.29 -5.46 -6.42
C ALA A 203 5.69 -5.79 -7.81
N TRP A 204 6.08 -5.05 -8.85
CA TRP A 204 5.68 -5.36 -10.21
C TRP A 204 6.36 -6.64 -10.71
N GLY A 205 7.65 -6.82 -10.48
CA GLY A 205 8.40 -8.02 -10.88
C GLY A 205 7.81 -9.29 -10.27
N THR A 206 7.50 -9.29 -8.98
CA THR A 206 6.88 -10.44 -8.30
C THR A 206 5.48 -10.75 -8.84
N VAL A 207 4.66 -9.75 -9.12
CA VAL A 207 3.33 -9.97 -9.69
C VAL A 207 3.40 -10.46 -11.15
N LEU A 208 4.31 -9.88 -11.95
CA LEU A 208 4.54 -10.27 -13.33
C LEU A 208 5.07 -11.71 -13.43
N LEU A 209 5.97 -12.12 -12.52
CA LEU A 209 6.52 -13.47 -12.47
C LEU A 209 5.52 -14.48 -11.87
N GLY A 210 4.63 -14.04 -10.97
CA GLY A 210 3.72 -14.88 -10.19
C GLY A 210 2.44 -15.38 -10.90
N GLN A 211 2.22 -15.08 -12.17
CA GLN A 211 0.89 -15.28 -12.80
C GLN A 211 0.83 -16.34 -13.91
N GLY A 212 1.96 -16.91 -14.35
CA GLY A 212 1.95 -17.83 -15.50
C GLY A 212 3.05 -18.89 -15.53
N GLY A 213 3.75 -19.13 -14.42
CA GLY A 213 4.82 -20.12 -14.39
C GLY A 213 5.14 -20.60 -12.99
N ARG A 214 6.25 -21.36 -12.88
CA ARG A 214 6.74 -21.96 -11.63
C ARG A 214 6.81 -20.98 -10.44
N VAL A 215 7.06 -19.69 -10.70
CA VAL A 215 7.12 -18.66 -9.66
C VAL A 215 5.74 -18.38 -9.03
N GLY A 216 4.67 -18.41 -9.82
CA GLY A 216 3.31 -18.23 -9.30
C GLY A 216 2.86 -19.38 -8.41
N GLU A 217 3.16 -20.60 -8.83
CA GLU A 217 2.95 -21.80 -8.03
C GLU A 217 3.80 -21.76 -6.75
N ALA A 218 5.07 -21.32 -6.86
CA ALA A 218 5.94 -21.14 -5.70
C ALA A 218 5.39 -20.09 -4.72
N LEU A 219 4.92 -18.94 -5.20
CA LEU A 219 4.34 -17.88 -4.36
C LEU A 219 3.01 -18.29 -3.70
N ARG A 220 2.28 -19.23 -4.30
CA ARG A 220 1.07 -19.83 -3.73
C ARG A 220 1.34 -21.10 -2.91
N SER A 221 2.59 -21.53 -2.83
CA SER A 221 2.95 -22.70 -2.03
C SER A 221 2.68 -22.44 -0.55
N ARG A 222 2.43 -23.52 0.20
CA ARG A 222 2.26 -23.44 1.66
C ARG A 222 3.45 -22.77 2.34
N GLN A 223 4.66 -23.01 1.83
CA GLN A 223 5.89 -22.41 2.35
C GLN A 223 5.92 -20.89 2.11
N ALA A 224 5.62 -20.43 0.91
CA ALA A 224 5.60 -18.99 0.62
C ALA A 224 4.52 -18.25 1.42
N MET A 225 3.35 -18.86 1.62
CA MET A 225 2.32 -18.30 2.51
C MET A 225 2.81 -18.19 3.96
N LEU A 226 3.43 -19.24 4.50
CA LEU A 226 4.00 -19.21 5.85
C LEU A 226 5.09 -18.14 5.99
N VAL A 227 6.03 -18.08 5.05
CA VAL A 227 7.09 -17.06 5.04
C VAL A 227 6.50 -15.65 4.95
N GLY A 228 5.55 -15.43 4.04
CA GLY A 228 4.87 -14.15 3.89
C GLY A 228 4.12 -13.72 5.15
N SER A 229 3.40 -14.63 5.80
CA SER A 229 2.73 -14.38 7.08
C SER A 229 3.72 -14.09 8.20
N LEU A 230 4.81 -14.85 8.31
CA LEU A 230 5.86 -14.62 9.30
C LEU A 230 6.53 -13.26 9.10
N LEU A 231 6.81 -12.87 7.86
CA LEU A 231 7.37 -11.55 7.55
C LEU A 231 6.41 -10.42 7.95
N LEU A 232 5.12 -10.54 7.64
CA LEU A 232 4.10 -9.56 8.05
C LEU A 232 3.97 -9.46 9.58
N ILE A 233 4.01 -10.59 10.28
CA ILE A 233 3.95 -10.61 11.74
C ILE A 233 5.21 -9.97 12.33
N ALA A 234 6.39 -10.33 11.82
CA ALA A 234 7.66 -9.80 12.31
C ALA A 234 7.77 -8.29 12.08
N SER A 235 7.47 -7.79 10.87
CA SER A 235 7.51 -6.35 10.58
C SER A 235 6.43 -5.59 11.36
N GLY A 236 5.23 -6.16 11.51
CA GLY A 236 4.17 -5.57 12.34
C GLY A 236 4.54 -5.49 13.82
N ALA A 237 5.21 -6.51 14.36
CA ALA A 237 5.67 -6.54 15.75
C ALA A 237 6.79 -5.51 15.99
N LEU A 238 7.76 -5.39 15.07
CA LEU A 238 8.80 -4.36 15.14
C LEU A 238 8.19 -2.96 15.12
N ALA A 239 7.28 -2.69 14.17
CA ALA A 239 6.58 -1.42 14.09
C ALA A 239 5.75 -1.12 15.36
N ALA A 240 5.11 -2.13 15.95
CA ALA A 240 4.37 -1.95 17.20
C ALA A 240 5.28 -1.55 18.37
N VAL A 241 6.47 -2.14 18.46
CA VAL A 241 7.47 -1.81 19.50
C VAL A 241 7.97 -0.38 19.32
N ASP A 242 8.30 0.02 18.08
CA ASP A 242 8.79 1.37 17.79
C ASP A 242 7.72 2.42 18.05
N LEU A 243 6.49 2.19 17.55
CA LEU A 243 5.34 3.05 17.82
C LEU A 243 5.08 3.18 19.33
N ALA A 244 5.09 2.06 20.08
CA ALA A 244 4.86 2.10 21.52
C ALA A 244 5.95 2.89 22.27
N ARG A 245 7.22 2.79 21.83
CA ARG A 245 8.31 3.61 22.38
C ARG A 245 8.05 5.08 22.11
N ASP A 246 7.74 5.46 20.87
CA ASP A 246 7.53 6.86 20.51
C ASP A 246 6.33 7.47 21.22
N VAL A 247 5.17 6.78 21.23
CA VAL A 247 3.97 7.18 21.96
C VAL A 247 4.26 7.39 23.45
N ARG A 248 5.02 6.48 24.08
CA ARG A 248 5.36 6.60 25.49
C ARG A 248 6.20 7.83 25.79
N GLY A 249 7.12 8.22 24.89
CA GLY A 249 7.95 9.41 25.10
C GLY A 249 7.26 10.72 24.73
N LEU A 250 6.16 10.67 23.98
CA LEU A 250 5.34 11.85 23.66
C LEU A 250 4.29 12.15 24.75
N LEU A 251 3.84 11.14 25.49
CA LEU A 251 2.73 11.26 26.45
C LEU A 251 3.13 11.22 27.93
N LEU A 252 4.37 10.81 28.25
CA LEU A 252 4.91 10.77 29.61
C LEU A 252 6.11 11.71 29.74
#